data_AF-A0A7S1HLC3-F1
#
_entry.id   AF-A0A7S1HLC3-F1
#
_cell.length_a   1.000
_cell.length_b   1.000
_cell.length_c   1.000
_cell.angle_alpha   90.00
_cell.angle_beta   90.00
_cell.angle_gamma   90.00
#
_symmetry.space_group_name_H-M   'P 1'
#
loop_
_entity.id
_entity.type
_entity.pdbx_description
1 polymer ?
#
loop_
_entity_poly.entity_id
_entity_poly.type
_entity_poly.pdbx_seq_one_letter_code
_entity_poly.pdbx_strand_id
1 'polypeptide(L)'
;YGGIAGANPKGNPRLCKPVEARDLCKAATIGARYTDVVCIDKTDDYEVGEMRRGCGENPMAVAGPLTTVDVARLRHLCDCFILECSTLGEEKLLDRSEVAKMVAAVLGRT
;
A
#
# COMPACT_ATOMS: atom_id res chain seq x y z
N TYR A 1 -2.39 5.69 10.41
CA TYR A 1 -1.39 4.69 10.01
C TYR A 1 -1.81 3.31 10.53
N GLY A 2 -2.68 2.64 9.77
CA GLY A 2 -3.19 1.32 10.11
C GLY A 2 -2.25 0.25 9.57
N GLY A 3 -1.51 -0.41 10.46
CA GLY A 3 -0.83 -1.65 10.11
C GLY A 3 -1.85 -2.78 10.02
N ILE A 4 -1.71 -3.65 9.02
CA ILE A 4 -2.46 -4.90 8.94
C ILE A 4 -2.20 -5.70 10.21
N ALA A 5 -3.21 -5.75 11.06
CA ALA A 5 -3.50 -6.86 11.95
C ALA A 5 -5.00 -6.83 12.23
N GLY A 6 -5.80 -7.34 11.28
CA GLY A 6 -7.23 -7.62 11.48
C GLY A 6 -7.48 -8.58 12.65
N ALA A 7 -6.44 -9.21 13.20
CA ALA A 7 -6.40 -9.71 14.56
C ALA A 7 -4.98 -9.49 15.10
N ASN A 8 -4.86 -8.84 16.26
CA ASN A 8 -3.60 -8.76 17.02
C ASN A 8 -3.12 -10.20 17.26
N PRO A 9 -2.03 -10.69 16.63
CA PRO A 9 -1.78 -12.12 16.60
C PRO A 9 -1.59 -12.75 17.97
N LYS A 10 -1.19 -11.99 19.01
CA LYS A 10 -0.95 -12.49 20.37
C LYS A 10 -1.03 -11.40 21.45
N GLY A 11 -2.08 -10.58 21.46
CA GLY A 11 -2.30 -9.61 22.54
C GLY A 11 -1.14 -8.63 22.76
N ASN A 12 -0.39 -8.26 21.72
CA ASN A 12 0.74 -7.35 21.80
C ASN A 12 0.25 -5.90 21.55
N PRO A 13 0.04 -5.07 22.59
CA PRO A 13 -0.51 -3.72 22.45
C PRO A 13 0.38 -2.74 21.67
N ARG A 14 1.57 -3.18 21.23
CA ARG A 14 2.50 -2.37 20.42
C ARG A 14 2.25 -2.47 18.91
N LEU A 15 1.46 -3.44 18.44
CA LEU A 15 1.15 -3.61 17.01
C LEU A 15 -0.07 -2.79 16.53
N CYS A 16 -0.72 -2.03 17.42
CA CYS A 16 -1.91 -1.22 17.11
C CYS A 16 -1.72 0.27 17.40
N LYS A 17 -0.48 0.74 17.58
CA LYS A 17 -0.19 2.16 17.80
C LYS A 17 0.23 2.83 16.48
N PRO A 18 -0.09 4.13 16.30
CA PRO A 18 0.50 4.91 15.21
C PRO A 18 2.03 4.76 15.24
N VAL A 19 2.61 4.58 14.06
CA VAL A 19 4.06 4.53 13.86
C VAL A 19 4.49 5.90 13.37
N GLU A 20 5.46 6.51 14.02
CA GLU A 20 6.06 7.78 13.58
C GLU A 20 6.80 7.58 12.25
N ALA A 21 6.84 8.60 11.40
CA ALA A 21 7.45 8.52 10.07
C ALA A 21 8.90 7.97 10.09
N ARG A 22 9.69 8.35 11.10
CA ARG A 22 11.08 7.87 11.29
C ARG A 22 11.21 6.38 11.63
N ASP A 23 10.13 5.75 12.08
CA ASP A 23 10.10 4.37 12.57
C ASP A 23 9.41 3.42 11.55
N LEU A 24 8.95 3.93 10.41
CA LEU A 24 8.23 3.17 9.38
C LEU A 24 9.05 2.01 8.81
N CYS A 25 10.31 2.24 8.43
CA CYS A 25 11.19 1.18 7.93
C CYS A 25 11.34 0.02 8.95
N LYS A 26 11.47 0.35 10.23
CA LYS A 26 11.55 -0.65 11.31
C LYS A 26 10.23 -1.39 11.47
N ALA A 27 9.09 -0.70 11.39
CA ALA A 27 7.78 -1.33 11.47
C ALA A 27 7.55 -2.30 10.30
N ALA A 28 7.89 -1.91 9.07
CA ALA A 28 7.83 -2.79 7.90
C ALA A 28 8.74 -4.02 8.05
N THR A 29 9.97 -3.83 8.54
CA THR A 29 10.92 -4.94 8.79
C THR A 29 10.36 -5.97 9.77
N ILE A 30 9.63 -5.51 10.80
CA ILE A 30 8.99 -6.40 11.76
C ILE A 30 7.80 -7.09 11.10
N GLY A 31 6.93 -6.35 10.41
CA GLY A 31 5.73 -6.86 9.76
C GLY A 31 6.02 -7.93 8.70
N ALA A 32 7.01 -7.69 7.85
CA ALA A 32 7.42 -8.58 6.77
C ALA A 32 7.80 -10.00 7.25
N ARG A 33 8.22 -10.17 8.51
CA ARG A 33 8.51 -11.51 9.08
C ARG A 33 7.26 -12.35 9.35
N TYR A 34 6.08 -11.73 9.32
CA TYR A 34 4.81 -12.34 9.70
C TYR A 34 3.76 -12.25 8.59
N THR A 35 4.08 -11.64 7.46
CA THR A 35 3.14 -11.47 6.33
C THR A 35 3.81 -11.82 5.01
N ASP A 36 3.06 -12.45 4.11
CA ASP A 36 3.53 -12.71 2.74
C ASP A 36 3.57 -11.42 1.91
N VAL A 37 2.70 -10.46 2.22
CA VAL A 37 2.65 -9.14 1.59
C VAL A 37 2.51 -8.09 2.68
N VAL A 38 3.28 -7.01 2.61
CA VAL A 38 3.10 -5.84 3.47
C VAL A 38 2.18 -4.86 2.75
N CYS A 39 0.95 -4.67 3.23
CA CYS A 39 0.09 -3.63 2.68
C CYS A 39 0.15 -2.35 3.53
N ILE A 40 0.15 -1.22 2.84
CA ILE A 40 0.17 0.11 3.42
C ILE A 40 -0.93 0.96 2.78
N ASP A 41 -1.59 1.81 3.56
CA ASP A 41 -2.43 2.86 2.99
C ASP A 41 -1.54 3.96 2.42
N LYS A 42 -1.90 4.51 1.25
CA LYS A 42 -1.19 5.64 0.65
C LYS A 42 -1.32 6.86 1.55
N THR A 43 -0.17 7.35 1.97
CA THR A 43 -0.02 8.57 2.75
C THR A 43 0.77 9.60 1.92
N ASP A 44 2.06 9.38 1.72
CA ASP A 44 2.94 10.15 0.83
C ASP A 44 4.13 9.29 0.31
N ASP A 45 4.95 9.86 -0.58
CA ASP A 45 6.07 9.14 -1.21
C ASP A 45 7.19 8.79 -0.24
N TYR A 46 7.45 9.67 0.72
CA TYR A 46 8.51 9.45 1.68
C TYR A 46 8.16 8.25 2.56
N GLU A 47 6.93 8.21 3.05
CA GLU A 47 6.45 7.12 3.88
C GLU A 47 6.38 5.79 3.11
N VAL A 48 5.89 5.79 1.86
CA VAL A 48 5.90 4.60 1.00
C VAL A 48 7.33 4.11 0.76
N GLY A 49 8.27 5.03 0.52
CA GLY A 49 9.69 4.71 0.35
C GLY A 49 10.32 4.11 1.60
N GLU A 50 10.07 4.69 2.78
CA GLU A 50 10.58 4.16 4.05
C GLU A 50 9.99 2.78 4.37
N MET A 51 8.71 2.56 4.09
CA MET A 51 8.09 1.24 4.23
C MET A 51 8.73 0.22 3.27
N ARG A 52 8.94 0.57 1.99
CA ARG A 52 9.58 -0.31 1.00
C ARG A 52 10.98 -0.74 1.44
N ARG A 53 11.78 0.18 1.99
CA ARG A 53 13.13 -0.12 2.52
C ARG A 53 13.10 -1.18 3.61
N GLY A 54 12.06 -1.17 4.45
CA GLY A 54 11.87 -2.14 5.51
C GLY A 54 11.28 -3.48 5.05
N CYS A 55 10.60 -3.53 3.91
CA CYS A 55 9.99 -4.76 3.40
C CYS A 55 11.03 -5.81 2.95
N GLY A 56 12.26 -5.41 2.65
CA GLY A 56 13.29 -6.32 2.14
C GLY A 56 12.85 -6.97 0.83
N GLU A 57 12.81 -8.30 0.78
CA GLU A 57 12.33 -9.08 -0.38
C GLU A 57 10.82 -9.32 -0.36
N ASN A 58 10.13 -9.07 0.76
CA ASN A 58 8.69 -9.27 0.83
C ASN A 58 7.97 -8.31 -0.12
N PRO A 59 6.97 -8.79 -0.88
CA PRO A 59 6.12 -7.94 -1.68
C PRO A 59 5.42 -6.86 -0.86
N MET A 60 5.23 -5.69 -1.46
CA MET A 60 4.51 -4.56 -0.86
C MET A 60 3.33 -4.14 -1.73
N ALA A 61 2.18 -3.94 -1.08
CA ALA A 61 0.97 -3.43 -1.70
C ALA A 61 0.64 -2.03 -1.18
N VAL A 62 0.30 -1.10 -2.08
CA VAL A 62 -0.23 0.21 -1.69
C VAL A 62 -1.74 0.23 -1.90
N ALA A 63 -2.49 0.59 -0.86
CA ALA A 63 -3.95 0.67 -0.84
C ALA A 63 -4.43 2.11 -0.62
N GLY A 64 -5.72 2.35 -0.84
CA GLY A 64 -6.40 3.61 -0.56
C GLY A 64 -6.96 4.30 -1.80
N PRO A 65 -7.40 5.57 -1.69
CA PRO A 65 -7.95 6.33 -2.80
C PRO A 65 -6.82 6.77 -3.75
N LEU A 66 -6.38 5.85 -4.60
CA LEU A 66 -5.27 6.02 -5.51
C LEU A 66 -5.74 6.64 -6.82
N THR A 67 -5.05 7.66 -7.32
CA THR A 67 -5.28 8.15 -8.68
C THR A 67 -4.34 7.47 -9.68
N THR A 68 -4.62 7.58 -10.98
CA THR A 68 -3.71 7.13 -12.04
C THR A 68 -2.31 7.75 -11.92
N VAL A 69 -2.25 9.02 -11.47
CA VAL A 69 -0.98 9.72 -11.22
C VAL A 69 -0.22 9.09 -10.06
N ASP A 70 -0.92 8.70 -9.00
CA ASP A 70 -0.29 8.01 -7.87
C ASP A 70 0.27 6.66 -8.27
N VAL A 71 -0.51 5.88 -9.03
CA VAL A 71 -0.08 4.56 -9.53
C VAL A 71 1.16 4.71 -10.40
N ALA A 72 1.16 5.63 -11.37
CA ALA A 72 2.30 5.87 -12.25
C ALA A 72 3.58 6.25 -11.48
N ARG A 73 3.43 7.06 -10.43
CA ARG A 73 4.53 7.56 -9.59
C ARG A 73 5.06 6.49 -8.64
N LEU A 74 4.17 5.71 -8.02
CA LEU A 74 4.50 4.76 -6.96
C LEU A 74 4.87 3.36 -7.47
N ARG A 75 4.61 3.03 -8.75
CA ARG A 75 4.83 1.67 -9.31
C ARG A 75 6.25 1.13 -9.17
N HIS A 76 7.23 2.01 -8.94
CA HIS A 76 8.63 1.64 -8.75
C HIS A 76 8.97 1.33 -7.29
N LEU A 77 8.06 1.64 -6.36
CA LEU A 77 8.24 1.49 -4.92
C LEU A 77 7.39 0.35 -4.35
N CYS A 78 6.44 -0.22 -5.11
CA CYS A 78 5.60 -1.33 -4.66
C CYS A 78 5.44 -2.39 -5.76
N ASP A 79 4.96 -3.57 -5.35
CA ASP A 79 4.78 -4.72 -6.24
C ASP A 79 3.34 -4.81 -6.75
N CYS A 80 2.37 -4.27 -6.00
CA CYS A 80 0.98 -4.21 -6.43
C CYS A 80 0.22 -3.02 -5.79
N PHE A 81 -0.97 -2.79 -6.33
CA PHE A 81 -1.91 -1.78 -5.86
C PHE A 81 -3.24 -2.43 -5.50
N ILE A 82 -3.86 -1.95 -4.43
CA ILE A 82 -5.21 -2.33 -4.02
C ILE A 82 -6.09 -1.09 -4.25
N LEU A 83 -6.95 -1.16 -5.27
CA LEU A 83 -7.81 -0.05 -5.67
C LEU A 83 -9.20 -0.24 -5.08
N GLU A 84 -9.74 0.81 -4.47
CA GLU A 84 -11.13 0.82 -3.98
C GLU A 84 -12.11 0.99 -5.15
N CYS A 85 -13.34 0.48 -5.01
CA CYS A 85 -14.38 0.68 -6.03
C CYS A 85 -14.64 2.18 -6.29
N SER A 86 -14.56 3.02 -5.25
CA SER A 86 -14.69 4.49 -5.31
C SER A 86 -13.66 5.15 -6.23
N THR A 87 -12.49 4.52 -6.39
CA THR A 87 -11.42 4.96 -7.28
C THR A 87 -11.71 4.60 -8.74
N LEU A 88 -12.46 3.51 -8.94
CA LEU A 88 -12.68 2.91 -10.24
C LEU A 88 -14.07 3.20 -10.82
N GLY A 89 -14.92 3.98 -10.13
CA GLY A 89 -16.25 4.33 -10.58
C GLY A 89 -17.16 4.75 -9.43
N GLU A 90 -18.47 4.84 -9.69
CA GLU A 90 -19.47 5.03 -8.62
C GLU A 90 -19.53 3.78 -7.74
N GLU A 91 -19.94 3.90 -6.47
CA GLU A 91 -19.87 2.86 -5.43
C GLU A 91 -20.41 1.46 -5.82
N LYS A 92 -21.18 1.34 -6.91
CA LYS A 92 -21.80 0.10 -7.39
C LYS A 92 -21.38 -0.35 -8.79
N LEU A 93 -20.60 0.44 -9.53
CA LEU A 93 -20.23 0.13 -10.91
C LEU A 93 -18.76 0.49 -11.18
N LEU A 94 -17.98 -0.51 -11.60
CA LEU A 94 -16.62 -0.30 -12.08
C LEU A 94 -16.65 0.29 -13.50
N ASP A 95 -16.04 1.46 -13.66
CA ASP A 95 -15.73 2.06 -14.95
C ASP A 95 -14.52 1.37 -15.57
N ARG A 96 -14.77 0.61 -16.65
CA ARG A 96 -13.73 -0.10 -17.39
C ARG A 96 -12.66 0.84 -17.97
N SER A 97 -13.01 2.08 -18.29
CA SER A 97 -12.07 3.05 -18.82
C SER A 97 -11.07 3.51 -17.75
N GLU A 98 -11.53 3.72 -16.51
CA GLU A 98 -10.66 4.03 -15.38
C GLU A 98 -9.77 2.82 -15.01
N VAL A 99 -10.33 1.61 -15.01
CA VAL A 99 -9.53 0.39 -14.84
C VAL A 99 -8.42 0.30 -15.90
N ALA A 100 -8.74 0.57 -17.18
CA ALA A 100 -7.76 0.54 -18.25
C ALA A 100 -6.64 1.59 -18.05
N LYS A 101 -6.98 2.80 -17.59
CA LYS A 101 -6.00 3.86 -17.26
C LYS A 101 -5.08 3.43 -16.12
N MET A 102 -5.63 2.84 -15.05
CA MET A 102 -4.85 2.34 -13.92
C MET A 102 -3.89 1.24 -14.35
N VAL A 103 -4.36 0.27 -15.15
CA VAL A 103 -3.52 -0.79 -15.71
C VAL A 103 -2.41 -0.21 -16.60
N ALA A 104 -2.72 0.77 -17.45
CA ALA A 104 -1.72 1.44 -18.27
C ALA A 104 -0.65 2.14 -17.41
N ALA A 105 -1.05 2.77 -16.30
CA ALA A 105 -0.12 3.43 -15.37
C ALA A 105 0.83 2.45 -14.69
N VAL A 106 0.33 1.30 -14.22
CA VAL A 106 1.13 0.20 -13.66
C VAL A 106 2.16 -0.29 -14.68
N LEU A 107 1.73 -0.50 -15.93
CA LEU A 107 2.57 -1.03 -17.00
C LEU A 107 3.52 0.00 -17.63
N GLY A 108 3.42 1.28 -17.23
CA GLY A 108 4.18 2.37 -17.81
C GLY A 108 3.92 2.65 -19.28
N ARG A 109 2.65 2.57 -19.66
CA ARG A 109 2.15 2.81 -21.03
C ARG A 109 1.33 4.11 -21.14
N THR A 110 1.42 4.97 -20.13
CA THR A 110 0.75 6.28 -20.04
C THR A 110 1.62 7.41 -20.53
#